data_AF-A0AAV6IA79-F1
#
_entry.id   AF-A0AAV6IA79-F1
#
_cell.length_a   1.000
_cell.length_b   1.000
_cell.length_c   1.000
_cell.angle_alpha   90.00
_cell.angle_beta   90.00
_cell.angle_gamma   90.00
#
_symmetry.space_group_name_H-M   'P 1'
#
loop_
_entity.id
_entity.type
_entity.pdbx_description
1 polymer ?
#
loop_
_entity_poly.entity_id
_entity_poly.type
_entity_poly.pdbx_seq_one_letter_code
_entity_poly.pdbx_strand_id
1 'polypeptide(L)'
;MHGGKCKNHYPRSFAEETVQGEDSYPIYKRRKDSFTVNKRGAIMDNRWVVPYNPYLLNRYNCHLNVEICSGVKAVKYLYKYIYKGHDKIVVDINHNEGDVIIDEIKQFQDAR
;
A
#
# COMPACT_ATOMS: atom_id res chain seq x y z
N MET A 1 -9.05 -10.74 9.05
CA MET A 1 -8.12 -11.40 10.00
C MET A 1 -8.15 -12.89 9.70
N HIS A 2 -7.02 -13.58 9.68
CA HIS A 2 -6.98 -15.04 9.49
C HIS A 2 -6.46 -15.65 10.80
N GLY A 3 -7.24 -16.53 11.43
CA GLY A 3 -6.87 -17.13 12.72
C GLY A 3 -6.62 -16.10 13.84
N GLY A 4 -7.40 -15.02 13.90
CA GLY A 4 -7.24 -13.96 14.89
C GLY A 4 -6.02 -13.04 14.69
N LYS A 5 -5.22 -13.26 13.65
CA LYS A 5 -4.05 -12.42 13.31
C LYS A 5 -4.33 -11.53 12.11
N CYS A 6 -3.74 -10.35 12.11
CA CYS A 6 -3.77 -9.45 10.96
C CYS A 6 -2.95 -10.04 9.81
N LYS A 7 -3.51 -10.09 8.59
CA LYS A 7 -2.81 -10.55 7.37
C LYS A 7 -1.51 -9.77 7.13
N ASN A 8 -1.49 -8.51 7.53
CA ASN A 8 -0.35 -7.61 7.38
C ASN A 8 0.58 -7.60 8.61
N HIS A 9 0.41 -8.56 9.53
CA HIS A 9 1.25 -8.77 10.71
C HIS A 9 1.29 -7.57 11.67
N TYR A 10 0.17 -6.87 11.80
CA TYR A 10 -0.04 -5.86 12.85
C TYR A 10 -0.63 -6.49 14.12
N PRO A 11 -0.25 -6.02 15.32
CA PRO A 11 0.69 -4.92 15.58
C PRO A 11 2.15 -5.34 15.37
N ARG A 12 2.98 -4.41 14.92
CA ARG A 12 4.43 -4.64 14.75
C ARG A 12 5.16 -4.43 16.08
N SER A 13 6.32 -5.07 16.26
CA SER A 13 7.17 -4.83 17.44
C SER A 13 7.68 -3.39 17.47
N PHE A 14 7.93 -2.88 18.68
CA PHE A 14 8.67 -1.63 18.86
C PHE A 14 10.09 -1.79 18.33
N ALA A 15 10.66 -0.68 17.84
CA ALA A 15 12.01 -0.61 17.34
C ALA A 15 12.55 0.81 17.61
N GLU A 16 13.68 0.92 18.30
CA GLU A 16 14.26 2.24 18.60
C GLU A 16 14.85 2.92 17.37
N GLU A 17 15.22 2.17 16.34
CA GLU A 17 15.81 2.69 15.11
C GLU A 17 15.28 1.96 13.88
N THR A 18 15.43 2.58 12.72
CA THR A 18 15.12 1.92 11.45
C THR A 18 16.32 1.08 11.04
N VAL A 19 16.13 -0.23 10.96
CA VAL A 19 17.21 -1.18 10.64
C VAL A 19 16.91 -1.86 9.30
N GLN A 20 17.93 -2.00 8.47
CA GLN A 20 17.85 -2.80 7.25
C GLN A 20 17.75 -4.28 7.64
N GLY A 21 16.62 -4.91 7.33
CA GLY A 21 16.47 -6.35 7.54
C GLY A 21 17.31 -7.15 6.53
N GLU A 22 17.85 -8.28 6.98
CA GLU A 22 18.55 -9.23 6.10
C GLU A 22 17.53 -9.81 5.12
N ASP A 23 17.75 -9.52 3.84
CA ASP A 23 16.87 -9.81 2.70
C ASP A 23 15.37 -9.48 2.82
N SER A 24 14.98 -8.68 3.81
CA SER A 24 13.61 -8.38 4.16
C SER A 24 13.31 -6.89 4.06
N TYR A 25 12.03 -6.52 4.25
CA TYR A 25 11.64 -5.12 4.37
C TYR A 25 12.33 -4.47 5.59
N PRO A 26 12.67 -3.17 5.51
CA PRO A 26 13.23 -2.46 6.65
C PRO A 26 12.33 -2.58 7.89
N ILE A 27 12.95 -2.80 9.05
CA ILE A 27 12.26 -2.70 10.33
C ILE A 27 12.24 -1.21 10.68
N TYR A 28 11.13 -0.54 10.40
CA TYR A 28 10.98 0.87 10.71
C TYR A 28 10.93 1.11 12.22
N LYS A 29 11.55 2.22 12.64
CA LYS A 29 11.48 2.77 13.99
C LYS A 29 10.02 2.91 14.46
N ARG A 30 9.72 2.35 15.63
CA ARG A 30 8.46 2.46 16.38
C ARG A 30 8.81 2.64 17.85
N ARG A 31 8.78 3.88 18.33
CA ARG A 31 9.10 4.21 19.72
C ARG A 31 8.00 3.73 20.65
N LYS A 32 8.35 3.30 21.86
CA LYS A 32 7.34 3.10 22.90
C LYS A 32 6.97 4.45 23.50
N ASP A 33 5.94 5.08 22.95
CA ASP A 33 5.38 6.32 23.46
C ASP A 33 4.11 6.06 24.29
N SER A 34 3.60 7.11 24.94
CA SER A 34 2.36 7.07 25.74
C SER A 34 1.11 7.38 24.92
N PHE A 35 1.25 7.61 23.60
CA PHE A 35 0.14 8.01 22.74
C PHE A 35 -0.69 6.79 22.34
N THR A 36 -1.96 6.80 22.73
CA THR A 36 -2.92 5.77 22.35
C THR A 36 -4.21 6.40 21.87
N VAL A 37 -4.90 5.71 20.96
CA VAL A 37 -6.17 6.11 20.40
C VAL A 37 -7.16 4.97 20.60
N ASN A 38 -8.35 5.27 21.13
CA ASN A 38 -9.44 4.32 21.14
C ASN A 38 -10.14 4.34 19.77
N LYS A 39 -10.09 3.23 19.05
CA LYS A 39 -10.79 3.06 17.79
C LYS A 39 -11.65 1.82 17.87
N ARG A 40 -12.98 2.00 17.79
CA ARG A 40 -13.98 0.91 17.83
C ARG A 40 -13.82 0.00 19.06
N GLY A 41 -13.52 0.58 20.22
CA GLY A 41 -13.36 -0.15 21.49
C GLY A 41 -11.99 -0.81 21.66
N ALA A 42 -11.08 -0.69 20.69
CA ALA A 42 -9.70 -1.16 20.81
C ALA A 42 -8.77 0.02 21.08
N ILE A 43 -7.93 -0.10 22.11
CA ILE A 43 -6.84 0.85 22.37
C ILE A 43 -5.70 0.50 21.42
N MET A 44 -5.35 1.44 20.55
CA MET A 44 -4.31 1.29 19.54
C MET A 44 -3.18 2.27 19.81
N ASP A 45 -1.95 1.79 19.76
CA ASP A 45 -0.73 2.60 19.77
C ASP A 45 -0.10 2.65 18.38
N ASN A 46 1.08 3.28 18.26
CA ASN A 46 1.80 3.42 17.01
C ASN A 46 2.25 2.08 16.37
N ARG A 47 2.18 0.95 17.09
CA ARG A 47 2.48 -0.38 16.53
C ARG A 47 1.48 -0.83 15.48
N TRP A 48 0.29 -0.23 15.48
CA TRP A 48 -0.78 -0.50 14.52
C TRP A 48 -0.77 0.40 13.29
N VAL A 49 0.15 1.37 13.24
CA VAL A 49 0.18 2.40 12.20
C VAL A 49 1.26 2.08 11.17
N VAL A 50 0.94 2.31 9.90
CA VAL A 50 1.92 2.25 8.82
C VAL A 50 2.88 3.44 8.98
N PRO A 51 4.20 3.23 8.97
CA PRO A 51 5.15 4.34 9.04
C PRO A 51 4.87 5.39 7.96
N TYR A 52 4.89 6.66 8.34
CA TYR A 52 4.69 7.78 7.44
C TYR A 52 5.72 8.87 7.74
N ASN A 53 5.97 9.73 6.75
CA ASN A 53 6.76 10.94 6.94
C ASN A 53 5.81 12.12 7.23
N PRO A 54 5.82 12.71 8.45
CA PRO A 54 4.91 13.78 8.80
C PRO A 54 5.02 15.01 7.90
N TYR A 55 6.23 15.33 7.42
CA TYR A 55 6.46 16.45 6.51
C TYR A 55 5.78 16.21 5.16
N LEU A 56 5.97 15.03 4.57
CA LEU A 56 5.39 14.70 3.27
C LEU A 56 3.87 14.55 3.34
N LEU A 57 3.37 13.93 4.42
CA LEU A 57 1.93 13.80 4.68
C LEU A 57 1.27 15.18 4.75
N ASN A 58 1.86 16.11 5.50
CA ASN A 58 1.32 17.46 5.63
C ASN A 58 1.44 18.28 4.34
N ARG A 59 2.57 18.16 3.63
CA ARG A 59 2.83 18.92 2.40
C ARG A 59 1.89 18.56 1.25
N TYR A 60 1.54 17.28 1.10
CA TYR A 60 0.75 16.78 -0.02
C TYR A 60 -0.67 16.32 0.38
N ASN A 61 -1.02 16.44 1.66
CA ASN A 61 -2.30 16.00 2.23
C ASN A 61 -2.67 14.55 1.84
N CYS A 62 -1.67 13.68 1.69
CA CYS A 62 -1.85 12.30 1.27
C CYS A 62 -0.81 11.38 1.91
N HIS A 63 -1.18 10.10 2.08
CA HIS A 63 -0.29 9.12 2.70
C HIS A 63 0.72 8.60 1.68
N LEU A 64 1.93 9.17 1.71
CA LEU A 64 3.04 8.77 0.86
C LEU A 64 3.83 7.61 1.48
N ASN A 65 3.94 6.51 0.74
CA ASN A 65 4.79 5.38 1.12
C ASN A 65 6.25 5.71 0.82
N VAL A 66 7.13 5.65 1.82
CA VAL A 66 8.56 5.92 1.68
C VAL A 66 9.34 4.64 1.98
N GLU A 67 9.99 4.11 0.95
CA GLU A 67 10.78 2.88 1.05
C GLU A 67 12.27 3.15 0.90
N ILE A 68 13.05 2.55 1.80
CA ILE A 68 14.50 2.50 1.67
C ILE A 68 14.81 1.29 0.81
N CYS A 69 15.43 1.53 -0.35
CA CYS A 69 15.84 0.46 -1.24
C CYS A 69 17.34 0.57 -1.55
N SER A 70 18.07 -0.52 -1.35
CA SER A 70 19.52 -0.60 -1.57
C SER A 70 19.89 -1.83 -2.40
N GLY A 71 21.07 -1.78 -3.04
CA GLY A 71 21.60 -2.87 -3.87
C GLY A 71 20.75 -3.19 -5.10
N VAL A 72 20.79 -4.45 -5.56
CA VAL A 72 20.07 -4.93 -6.76
C VAL A 72 18.55 -4.78 -6.62
N LYS A 73 18.03 -4.80 -5.38
CA LYS A 73 16.60 -4.58 -5.10
C LYS A 73 16.16 -3.19 -5.54
N ALA A 74 17.00 -2.16 -5.45
CA ALA A 74 16.67 -0.80 -5.90
C ALA A 74 16.40 -0.74 -7.40
N VAL A 75 17.21 -1.45 -8.20
CA VAL A 75 17.04 -1.53 -9.65
C VAL A 75 15.72 -2.22 -9.99
N LYS A 76 15.45 -3.38 -9.36
CA LYS A 76 14.17 -4.09 -9.54
C LYS A 76 12.97 -3.23 -9.14
N TYR A 77 13.10 -2.49 -8.03
CA TYR A 77 12.04 -1.62 -7.53
C TYR A 77 11.76 -0.50 -8.52
N LEU A 78 12.78 0.21 -8.99
CA LEU A 78 12.64 1.28 -9.98
C LEU A 78 11.92 0.79 -11.24
N TYR A 79 12.40 -0.30 -11.86
CA TYR A 79 11.78 -0.83 -13.06
C TYR A 79 10.36 -1.34 -12.83
N LYS A 80 10.06 -1.94 -11.67
CA LYS A 80 8.69 -2.35 -11.32
C LYS A 80 7.72 -1.17 -11.38
N TYR A 81 8.10 0.01 -10.90
CA TYR A 81 7.20 1.17 -10.86
C TYR A 81 7.17 1.95 -12.18
N ILE A 82 8.27 2.01 -12.92
CA ILE A 82 8.28 2.59 -14.28
C ILE A 82 7.35 1.78 -15.19
N TYR A 83 7.42 0.45 -15.12
CA TYR A 83 6.65 -0.44 -16.00
C TYR A 83 5.30 -0.91 -15.42
N LYS A 84 4.90 -0.45 -14.23
CA LYS A 84 3.59 -0.80 -13.66
C LYS A 84 2.43 -0.31 -14.54
N GLY A 85 2.68 0.71 -15.37
CA GLY A 85 1.67 1.39 -16.16
C GLY A 85 0.84 2.35 -15.32
N HIS A 86 0.03 3.17 -16.00
CA HIS A 86 -0.95 4.02 -15.34
C HIS A 86 -2.15 3.16 -14.92
N ASP A 87 -2.89 3.60 -13.90
CA ASP A 87 -4.16 2.96 -13.54
C ASP A 87 -5.10 3.02 -14.75
N LYS A 88 -5.66 1.86 -15.12
CA LYS A 88 -6.60 1.72 -16.24
C LYS A 88 -7.99 1.48 -15.69
N ILE A 89 -8.98 2.17 -16.23
CA ILE A 89 -10.39 1.93 -15.94
C ILE A 89 -10.98 1.16 -17.10
N VAL A 90 -11.69 0.08 -16.80
CA VAL A 90 -12.51 -0.65 -17.78
C VAL A 90 -13.94 -0.18 -17.59
N VAL A 91 -14.54 0.35 -18.66
CA VAL A 91 -15.95 0.76 -18.68
C VAL A 91 -16.69 -0.20 -19.58
N ASP A 92 -17.72 -0.84 -19.04
CA ASP A 92 -18.65 -1.66 -19.81
C ASP A 92 -19.87 -0.82 -20.19
N ILE A 93 -20.10 -0.65 -21.49
CA ILE A 93 -21.25 0.10 -22.02
C ILE A 93 -22.25 -0.93 -22.56
N ASN A 94 -23.17 -1.35 -21.70
CA ASN A 94 -24.25 -2.24 -22.11
C ASN A 94 -25.28 -1.46 -22.97
N HIS A 95 -25.40 -1.82 -24.24
CA HIS A 95 -26.59 -1.50 -25.03
C HIS A 95 -27.63 -2.59 -24.80
N ASN A 96 -28.72 -2.22 -24.12
CA ASN A 96 -29.89 -3.07 -23.99
C ASN A 96 -30.55 -3.22 -25.37
N GLU A 97 -30.23 -4.28 -26.11
CA GLU A 97 -31.09 -4.85 -27.16
C GLU A 97 -30.47 -6.14 -27.73
N GLY A 98 -31.09 -7.30 -27.41
CA GLY A 98 -31.11 -8.57 -28.17
C GLY A 98 -29.80 -9.27 -28.56
N ASP A 99 -29.63 -10.55 -28.16
CA ASP A 99 -28.60 -11.53 -28.59
C ASP A 99 -27.37 -10.91 -29.28
N VAL A 100 -26.57 -10.18 -28.49
CA VAL A 100 -25.36 -9.53 -28.98
C VAL A 100 -24.20 -10.52 -28.87
N ILE A 101 -23.57 -10.85 -30.00
CA ILE A 101 -22.28 -11.55 -30.03
C ILE A 101 -21.26 -10.65 -29.31
N ILE A 102 -20.86 -11.04 -28.09
CA ILE A 102 -19.90 -10.30 -27.28
C ILE A 102 -18.50 -10.52 -27.86
N ASP A 103 -18.00 -9.52 -28.59
CA ASP A 103 -16.62 -9.45 -29.04
C ASP A 103 -15.80 -8.68 -28.00
N GLU A 104 -15.21 -9.41 -27.04
CA GLU A 104 -14.40 -8.85 -25.95
C GLU A 104 -13.28 -7.93 -26.48
N ILE A 105 -12.72 -8.22 -27.66
CA ILE A 105 -11.62 -7.43 -28.25
C ILE A 105 -12.12 -6.05 -28.72
N LYS A 106 -13.34 -5.96 -29.24
CA LYS A 106 -13.95 -4.68 -29.67
C LYS A 106 -14.51 -3.86 -28.51
N GLN A 107 -14.88 -4.49 -27.40
CA GLN A 107 -15.36 -3.79 -26.20
C GLN A 107 -14.23 -3.09 -25.43
N PHE A 108 -12.99 -3.53 -25.57
CA PHE A 108 -11.84 -2.85 -24.99
C PHE A 108 -11.52 -1.54 -25.75
N GLN A 109 -12.08 -0.42 -25.28
CA GLN A 109 -11.56 0.90 -25.63
C GLN A 109 -10.59 1.39 -24.55
N ASP A 110 -9.39 1.83 -24.96
CA ASP A 110 -8.40 2.43 -24.07
C ASP A 110 -8.88 3.86 -23.71
N ALA A 111 -9.77 3.95 -22.72
CA ALA A 111 -10.21 5.21 -22.16
C ALA A 111 -9.13 5.75 -21.22
N ARG A 112 -8.50 6.85 -21.64
CA ARG A 112 -7.46 7.55 -20.88
C ARG A 112 -8.04 8.69 -20.05
#